data_AF-A0A327J2S0-F1
#
_entry.id   AF-A0A327J2S0-F1
#
_cell.length_a   1.000
_cell.length_b   1.000
_cell.length_c   1.000
_cell.angle_alpha   90.00
_cell.angle_beta   90.00
_cell.angle_gamma   90.00
#
_symmetry.space_group_name_H-M   'P 1'
#
loop_
_entity.id
_entity.type
_entity.pdbx_description
1 polymer ?
#
loop_
_entity_poly.entity_id
_entity_poly.type
_entity_poly.pdbx_seq_one_letter_code
_entity_poly.pdbx_strand_id
1 'polypeptide(L)'
;MATNFDFLKNTDKNLYDIISDAEKLYRDEYFEQCMGQTRRFAENVCKNVLGNKRTTEDTFDQMLATLKDNSQGSEQEKEFIDDLYFLKKCGNKSIHSSSVKKDGINAMECLQRAFEAAINYCVFYKKGNKEILNLHYDIELLATGKKSKTLAQKYAQAKEKSQKNTSSKSKNSSTKKQTKTKLKQQTSMKSCPKPSKISPYWVIVGIFSIISFCLVVFLLITK
;
A
#
# COMPACT_ATOMS: atom_id res chain seq x y z
N MET A 1 19.36 8.01 -11.67
CA MET A 1 17.96 7.93 -12.15
C MET A 1 17.06 8.31 -10.98
N ALA A 2 15.96 9.02 -11.20
CA ALA A 2 15.04 9.34 -10.10
C ALA A 2 14.32 8.07 -9.63
N THR A 3 14.12 7.94 -8.33
CA THR A 3 13.53 6.76 -7.68
C THR A 3 12.43 7.20 -6.72
N ASN A 4 11.42 6.33 -6.49
CA ASN A 4 10.41 6.61 -5.46
C ASN A 4 11.04 6.75 -4.07
N PHE A 5 12.20 6.16 -3.84
CA PHE A 5 12.86 6.07 -2.55
C PHE A 5 13.88 7.18 -2.29
N ASP A 6 13.91 8.26 -3.10
CA ASP A 6 14.84 9.39 -2.93
C ASP A 6 14.89 9.92 -1.49
N PHE A 7 13.75 9.92 -0.78
CA PHE A 7 13.65 10.39 0.61
C PHE A 7 14.45 9.55 1.60
N LEU A 8 14.72 8.28 1.28
CA LEU A 8 15.46 7.36 2.13
C LEU A 8 16.97 7.60 2.07
N LYS A 9 17.48 8.22 1.01
CA LYS A 9 18.91 8.37 0.74
C LYS A 9 19.71 9.03 1.87
N ASN A 10 19.11 10.04 2.50
CA ASN A 10 19.74 10.77 3.61
C ASN A 10 19.50 10.10 4.96
N THR A 11 18.49 9.22 5.06
CA THR A 11 18.12 8.52 6.29
C THR A 11 18.92 7.24 6.46
N ASP A 12 19.00 6.42 5.41
CA ASP A 12 19.76 5.17 5.39
C ASP A 12 20.18 4.86 3.94
N LYS A 13 21.45 5.16 3.63
CA LYS A 13 22.00 4.97 2.28
C LYS A 13 22.00 3.49 1.87
N ASN A 14 22.27 2.58 2.80
CA ASN A 14 22.32 1.15 2.49
C ASN A 14 20.94 0.63 2.09
N LEU A 15 19.91 0.98 2.86
CA LEU A 15 18.53 0.64 2.51
C LEU A 15 18.10 1.29 1.19
N TYR A 16 18.49 2.55 0.95
CA TYR A 16 18.26 3.25 -0.31
C TYR A 16 18.90 2.53 -1.51
N ASP A 17 20.16 2.09 -1.40
CA ASP A 17 20.85 1.43 -2.49
C ASP A 17 20.18 0.08 -2.83
N ILE A 18 19.82 -0.73 -1.81
CA ILE A 18 19.11 -2.01 -2.00
C ILE A 18 17.78 -1.83 -2.73
N ILE A 19 16.96 -0.86 -2.29
CA ILE A 19 15.61 -0.69 -2.85
C ILE A 19 15.62 0.01 -4.21
N SER A 20 16.60 0.87 -4.47
CA SER A 20 16.82 1.47 -5.78
C SER A 20 17.20 0.41 -6.83
N ASP A 21 17.99 -0.58 -6.43
CA ASP A 21 18.31 -1.73 -7.27
C ASP A 21 17.06 -2.59 -7.54
N ALA A 22 16.18 -2.77 -6.55
CA ALA A 22 14.91 -3.45 -6.74
C ALA A 22 14.03 -2.77 -7.80
N GLU A 23 13.88 -1.44 -7.74
CA GLU A 23 13.15 -0.69 -8.77
C GLU A 23 13.78 -0.84 -10.16
N LYS A 24 15.10 -0.88 -10.24
CA LYS A 24 15.81 -1.11 -11.51
C LYS A 24 15.51 -2.50 -12.06
N LEU A 25 15.60 -3.52 -11.23
CA LEU A 25 15.27 -4.90 -11.62
C LEU A 25 13.83 -5.01 -12.11
N TYR A 26 12.88 -4.31 -11.48
CA TYR A 26 11.51 -4.27 -11.95
C TYR A 26 11.38 -3.66 -13.36
N ARG A 27 12.01 -2.51 -13.60
CA ARG A 27 11.99 -1.84 -14.91
C ARG A 27 12.59 -2.71 -16.01
N ASP A 28 13.62 -3.47 -15.65
CA ASP A 28 14.32 -4.38 -16.54
C ASP A 28 13.62 -5.76 -16.64
N GLU A 29 12.40 -5.88 -16.10
CA GLU A 29 11.54 -7.08 -16.08
C GLU A 29 12.11 -8.30 -15.32
N TYR A 30 13.14 -8.09 -14.50
CA TYR A 30 13.70 -9.07 -13.57
C TYR A 30 12.87 -9.16 -12.29
N PHE A 31 11.61 -9.58 -12.42
CA PHE A 31 10.62 -9.55 -11.34
C PHE A 31 10.99 -10.42 -10.12
N GLU A 32 11.59 -11.59 -10.33
CA GLU A 32 11.98 -12.47 -9.21
C GLU A 32 13.11 -11.89 -8.37
N GLN A 33 14.10 -11.28 -9.04
CA GLN A 33 15.21 -10.58 -8.42
C GLN A 33 14.73 -9.32 -7.73
N CYS A 34 13.77 -8.59 -8.32
CA CYS A 34 13.10 -7.47 -7.66
C CYS A 34 12.49 -7.91 -6.32
N MET A 35 11.68 -8.99 -6.30
CA MET A 35 11.11 -9.53 -5.07
C MET A 35 12.17 -10.04 -4.08
N GLY A 36 13.29 -10.58 -4.58
CA GLY A 36 14.43 -10.97 -3.74
C GLY A 36 15.10 -9.76 -3.06
N GLN A 37 15.28 -8.65 -3.80
CA GLN A 37 15.84 -7.42 -3.25
C GLN A 37 14.88 -6.73 -2.28
N THR A 38 13.56 -6.71 -2.53
CA THR A 38 12.61 -6.15 -1.57
C THR A 38 12.55 -6.96 -0.27
N ARG A 39 12.72 -8.29 -0.33
CA ARG A 39 12.94 -9.12 0.86
C ARG A 39 14.22 -8.74 1.59
N ARG A 40 15.34 -8.60 0.89
CA ARG A 40 16.62 -8.19 1.49
C ARG A 40 16.50 -6.82 2.15
N PHE A 41 15.81 -5.88 1.50
CA PHE A 41 15.48 -4.58 2.06
C PHE A 41 14.68 -4.73 3.37
N ALA A 42 13.59 -5.49 3.35
CA ALA A 42 12.73 -5.70 4.52
C ALA A 42 13.49 -6.34 5.70
N GLU A 43 14.38 -7.28 5.40
CA GLU A 43 15.22 -7.92 6.42
C GLU A 43 16.17 -6.90 7.09
N ASN A 44 16.79 -6.01 6.30
CA ASN A 44 17.65 -4.96 6.86
C ASN A 44 16.85 -3.88 7.60
N VAL A 45 15.65 -3.52 7.12
CA VAL A 45 14.73 -2.65 7.86
C VAL A 45 14.40 -3.25 9.23
N CYS A 46 14.01 -4.52 9.26
CA CYS A 46 13.69 -5.23 10.50
C CYS A 46 14.89 -5.25 11.47
N LYS A 47 16.10 -5.59 10.96
CA LYS A 47 17.35 -5.52 11.74
C LYS A 47 17.58 -4.14 12.35
N ASN A 48 17.41 -3.08 11.55
CA ASN A 48 17.66 -1.71 11.96
C ASN A 48 16.63 -1.21 12.98
N VAL A 49 15.38 -1.66 12.90
CA VAL A 49 14.33 -1.32 13.85
C VAL A 49 14.54 -2.01 15.19
N LEU A 50 14.90 -3.31 15.17
CA LEU A 50 15.18 -4.04 16.41
C LEU A 50 16.40 -3.48 17.12
N GLY A 51 17.46 -3.12 16.40
CA GLY A 51 18.68 -2.55 16.96
C GLY A 51 19.21 -3.40 18.12
N ASN A 52 19.28 -2.82 19.32
CA ASN A 52 19.78 -3.48 20.54
C ASN A 52 18.77 -4.45 21.18
N LYS A 53 17.50 -4.47 20.72
CA LYS A 53 16.50 -5.45 21.17
C LYS A 53 16.70 -6.82 20.51
N ARG A 54 17.63 -6.91 19.55
CA ARG A 54 18.06 -8.20 19.00
C ARG A 54 18.72 -9.00 20.10
N THR A 55 18.35 -10.27 20.16
CA THR A 55 18.94 -11.24 21.07
C THR A 55 19.80 -12.19 20.25
N THR A 56 19.28 -13.34 19.86
CA THR A 56 19.97 -14.41 19.14
C THR A 56 19.31 -14.69 17.79
N GLU A 57 18.61 -13.72 17.19
CA GLU A 57 17.88 -13.96 15.94
C GLU A 57 18.84 -14.05 14.75
N ASP A 58 18.88 -15.25 14.15
CA ASP A 58 19.70 -15.57 12.97
C ASP A 58 18.89 -15.51 11.67
N THR A 59 17.56 -15.62 11.76
CA THR A 59 16.68 -15.69 10.59
C THR A 59 15.72 -14.50 10.53
N PHE A 60 15.27 -14.19 9.31
CA PHE A 60 14.27 -13.14 9.11
C PHE A 60 12.95 -13.44 9.85
N ASP A 61 12.55 -14.71 9.96
CA ASP A 61 11.34 -15.07 10.72
C ASP A 61 11.46 -14.77 12.21
N GLN A 62 12.58 -15.13 12.83
CA GLN A 62 12.81 -14.86 14.25
C GLN A 62 12.82 -13.37 14.52
N MET A 63 13.46 -12.57 13.65
CA MET A 63 13.44 -11.11 13.79
C MET A 63 12.03 -10.54 13.70
N LEU A 64 11.18 -11.03 12.80
CA LEU A 64 9.79 -10.57 12.71
C LEU A 64 8.97 -10.96 13.94
N ALA A 65 9.18 -12.16 14.49
CA ALA A 65 8.55 -12.59 15.73
C ALA A 65 8.97 -11.68 16.90
N THR A 66 10.28 -11.46 17.09
CA THR A 66 10.78 -10.53 18.12
C THR A 66 10.22 -9.13 17.92
N LEU A 67 10.16 -8.63 16.69
CA LEU A 67 9.62 -7.30 16.39
C LEU A 67 8.14 -7.19 16.80
N LYS A 68 7.36 -8.24 16.49
CA LYS A 68 5.95 -8.33 16.87
C LYS A 68 5.76 -8.39 18.39
N ASP A 69 6.57 -9.17 19.09
CA ASP A 69 6.51 -9.30 20.55
C ASP A 69 6.90 -7.98 21.26
N ASN A 70 7.73 -7.16 20.61
CA ASN A 70 8.14 -5.85 21.10
C ASN A 70 7.22 -4.69 20.67
N SER A 71 6.19 -4.96 19.87
CA SER A 71 5.26 -3.93 19.39
C SER A 71 4.30 -3.50 20.51
N GLN A 72 3.94 -2.21 20.52
CA GLN A 72 2.91 -1.65 21.39
C GLN A 72 1.50 -1.86 20.82
N GLY A 73 1.39 -2.43 19.61
CA GLY A 73 0.12 -2.83 18.99
C GLY A 73 -0.66 -1.68 18.35
N SER A 74 -0.02 -0.55 18.07
CA SER A 74 -0.63 0.52 17.28
C SER A 74 -0.97 0.02 15.87
N GLU A 75 -1.95 0.65 15.22
CA GLU A 75 -2.33 0.27 13.84
C GLU A 75 -1.16 0.43 12.88
N GLN A 76 -0.37 1.51 13.03
CA GLN A 76 0.80 1.77 12.20
C GLN A 76 1.89 0.69 12.37
N GLU A 77 2.14 0.23 13.60
CA GLU A 77 3.10 -0.84 13.84
C GLU A 77 2.62 -2.18 13.26
N LYS A 78 1.32 -2.47 13.34
CA LYS A 78 0.74 -3.67 12.75
C LYS A 78 0.87 -3.67 11.24
N GLU A 79 0.49 -2.57 10.59
CA GLU A 79 0.64 -2.41 9.13
C GLU A 79 2.09 -2.55 8.70
N PHE A 80 3.02 -1.90 9.42
CA PHE A 80 4.45 -2.03 9.16
C PHE A 80 4.94 -3.48 9.27
N ILE A 81 4.56 -4.21 10.32
CA ILE A 81 4.94 -5.62 10.51
C ILE A 81 4.32 -6.50 9.41
N ASP A 82 3.06 -6.25 9.04
CA ASP A 82 2.36 -6.99 7.99
C ASP A 82 3.02 -6.78 6.62
N ASP A 83 3.52 -5.57 6.34
CA ASP A 83 4.33 -5.29 5.14
C ASP A 83 5.62 -6.10 5.14
N LEU A 84 6.35 -6.14 6.24
CA LEU A 84 7.58 -6.94 6.31
C LEU A 84 7.31 -8.43 6.14
N TYR A 85 6.22 -8.96 6.72
CA TYR A 85 5.80 -10.35 6.51
C TYR A 85 5.44 -10.65 5.06
N PHE A 86 4.74 -9.72 4.40
CA PHE A 86 4.40 -9.86 2.98
C PHE A 86 5.66 -9.92 2.12
N LEU A 87 6.60 -8.98 2.32
CA LEU A 87 7.86 -8.93 1.57
C LEU A 87 8.69 -10.19 1.80
N LYS A 88 8.73 -10.70 3.03
CA LYS A 88 9.35 -12.00 3.34
C LYS A 88 8.71 -13.12 2.54
N LYS A 89 7.37 -13.23 2.57
CA LYS A 89 6.63 -14.31 1.91
C LYS A 89 6.86 -14.30 0.41
N CYS A 90 6.77 -13.14 -0.23
CA CYS A 90 6.95 -12.99 -1.67
C CYS A 90 8.39 -13.26 -2.10
N GLY A 91 9.39 -12.71 -1.40
CA GLY A 91 10.79 -12.96 -1.75
C GLY A 91 11.25 -14.39 -1.48
N ASN A 92 10.77 -15.04 -0.41
CA ASN A 92 11.05 -16.47 -0.20
C ASN A 92 10.45 -17.31 -1.34
N LYS A 93 9.23 -16.98 -1.77
CA LYS A 93 8.58 -17.64 -2.88
C LYS A 93 9.32 -17.41 -4.20
N SER A 94 9.85 -16.21 -4.45
CA SER A 94 10.57 -15.93 -5.70
C SER A 94 11.93 -16.63 -5.77
N ILE A 95 12.64 -16.77 -4.65
CA ILE A 95 13.98 -17.39 -4.61
C ILE A 95 13.91 -18.93 -4.62
N HIS A 96 12.90 -19.51 -3.96
CA HIS A 96 12.81 -20.96 -3.74
C HIS A 96 11.74 -21.65 -4.60
N SER A 97 11.10 -20.94 -5.53
CA SER A 97 10.17 -21.55 -6.47
C SER A 97 10.92 -22.47 -7.43
N SER A 98 10.36 -23.66 -7.68
CA SER A 98 10.85 -24.59 -8.71
C SER A 98 10.61 -24.10 -10.14
N SER A 99 9.85 -23.02 -10.31
CA SER A 99 9.48 -22.45 -11.60
C SER A 99 9.72 -20.94 -11.61
N VAL A 100 10.32 -20.45 -12.70
CA VAL A 100 10.49 -19.01 -12.95
C VAL A 100 9.13 -18.40 -13.28
N LYS A 101 8.65 -17.52 -12.42
CA LYS A 101 7.38 -16.79 -12.60
C LYS A 101 7.68 -15.34 -12.95
N LYS A 102 7.24 -14.90 -14.13
CA LYS A 102 7.25 -13.48 -14.52
C LYS A 102 6.10 -12.71 -13.87
N ASP A 103 6.10 -12.68 -12.54
CA ASP A 103 5.00 -12.14 -11.75
C ASP A 103 5.17 -10.64 -11.50
N GLY A 104 4.94 -9.85 -12.55
CA GLY A 104 5.05 -8.38 -12.49
C GLY A 104 4.04 -7.73 -11.55
N ILE A 105 2.91 -8.40 -11.24
CA ILE A 105 1.89 -7.90 -10.32
C ILE A 105 2.40 -8.02 -8.88
N ASN A 106 2.84 -9.21 -8.47
CA ASN A 106 3.38 -9.40 -7.13
C ASN A 106 4.67 -8.61 -6.90
N ALA A 107 5.52 -8.47 -7.93
CA ALA A 107 6.72 -7.64 -7.83
C ALA A 107 6.38 -6.14 -7.65
N MET A 108 5.32 -5.64 -8.30
CA MET A 108 4.85 -4.27 -8.10
C MET A 108 4.32 -4.06 -6.68
N GLU A 109 3.49 -4.99 -6.20
CA GLU A 109 2.94 -4.92 -4.83
C GLU A 109 4.08 -4.97 -3.80
N CYS A 110 5.14 -5.76 -4.05
CA CYS A 110 6.33 -5.75 -3.20
C CYS A 110 7.02 -4.38 -3.17
N LEU A 111 7.11 -3.66 -4.28
CA LEU A 111 7.71 -2.31 -4.28
C LEU A 111 6.82 -1.31 -3.52
N GLN A 112 5.51 -1.38 -3.71
CA GLN A 112 4.55 -0.54 -3.00
C GLN A 112 4.60 -0.76 -1.48
N ARG A 113 4.58 -2.02 -1.03
CA ARG A 113 4.69 -2.34 0.41
C ARG A 113 6.08 -2.02 0.97
N ALA A 114 7.14 -2.19 0.19
CA ALA A 114 8.47 -1.74 0.60
C ALA A 114 8.55 -0.21 0.75
N PHE A 115 7.80 0.54 -0.05
CA PHE A 115 7.67 1.99 0.06
C PHE A 115 6.95 2.41 1.34
N GLU A 116 5.81 1.81 1.67
CA GLU A 116 5.12 2.07 2.93
C GLU A 116 5.99 1.68 4.14
N ALA A 117 6.68 0.54 4.08
CA ALA A 117 7.65 0.15 5.10
C ALA A 117 8.80 1.17 5.24
N ALA A 118 9.30 1.74 4.13
CA ALA A 118 10.33 2.77 4.14
C ALA A 118 9.85 4.09 4.77
N ILE A 119 8.60 4.50 4.48
CA ILE A 119 7.97 5.67 5.11
C ILE A 119 7.89 5.47 6.62
N ASN A 120 7.33 4.34 7.05
CA ASN A 120 7.17 4.01 8.46
C ASN A 120 8.53 3.96 9.18
N TYR A 121 9.53 3.34 8.56
CA TYR A 121 10.91 3.33 9.04
C TYR A 121 11.48 4.74 9.24
N CYS A 122 11.36 5.61 8.25
CA CYS A 122 11.90 6.97 8.32
C CYS A 122 11.21 7.81 9.39
N VAL A 123 9.88 7.79 9.44
CA VAL A 123 9.10 8.71 10.27
C VAL A 123 9.06 8.23 11.73
N PHE A 124 8.72 6.97 11.96
CA PHE A 124 8.44 6.48 13.32
C PHE A 124 9.68 5.91 14.01
N TYR A 125 10.58 5.26 13.27
CA TYR A 125 11.76 4.63 13.86
C TYR A 125 13.01 5.50 13.80
N LYS A 126 13.17 6.33 12.77
CA LYS A 126 14.26 7.30 12.66
C LYS A 126 13.88 8.73 13.07
N LYS A 127 12.61 8.97 13.44
CA LYS A 127 12.10 10.29 13.85
C LYS A 127 12.38 11.37 12.80
N GLY A 128 12.28 10.99 11.52
CA GLY A 128 12.50 11.86 10.37
C GLY A 128 11.38 12.88 10.14
N ASN A 129 11.47 13.59 9.03
CA ASN A 129 10.48 14.62 8.67
C ASN A 129 9.09 13.98 8.44
N LYS A 130 8.06 14.49 9.13
CA LYS A 130 6.67 14.03 8.99
C LYS A 130 6.07 14.28 7.61
N GLU A 131 6.63 15.21 6.83
CA GLU A 131 6.21 15.46 5.44
C GLU A 131 6.38 14.21 4.55
N ILE A 132 7.24 13.26 4.94
CA ILE A 132 7.43 11.98 4.25
C ILE A 132 6.14 11.15 4.22
N LEU A 133 5.24 11.30 5.20
CA LEU A 133 3.93 10.61 5.23
C LEU A 133 3.01 11.00 4.07
N ASN A 134 3.25 12.14 3.41
CA ASN A 134 2.46 12.60 2.28
C ASN A 134 2.94 12.05 0.93
N LEU A 135 4.02 11.26 0.93
CA LEU A 135 4.54 10.64 -0.27
C LEU A 135 3.68 9.44 -0.65
N HIS A 136 3.56 9.20 -1.94
CA HIS A 136 2.86 8.05 -2.50
C HIS A 136 3.73 7.42 -3.57
N TYR A 137 3.61 6.10 -3.69
CA TYR A 137 4.35 5.37 -4.71
C TYR A 137 3.88 5.78 -6.12
N ASP A 138 4.78 6.33 -6.92
CA ASP A 138 4.52 6.81 -8.28
C ASP A 138 4.89 5.70 -9.29
N ILE A 139 3.86 5.04 -9.81
CA ILE A 139 3.99 4.00 -10.84
C ILE A 139 4.46 4.62 -12.18
N GLU A 140 4.07 5.85 -12.49
CA GLU A 140 4.53 6.53 -13.71
C GLU A 140 6.02 6.84 -13.62
N LEU A 141 6.49 7.27 -12.44
CA LEU A 141 7.92 7.44 -12.17
C LEU A 141 8.67 6.12 -12.34
N LEU A 142 8.15 5.02 -11.78
CA LEU A 142 8.76 3.71 -11.94
C LEU A 142 8.87 3.33 -13.42
N ALA A 143 7.80 3.47 -14.20
CA ALA A 143 7.77 3.04 -15.60
C ALA A 143 8.60 3.96 -16.53
N THR A 144 8.63 5.26 -16.26
CA THR A 144 9.19 6.25 -17.22
C THR A 144 10.51 6.87 -16.76
N GLY A 145 10.89 6.70 -15.49
CA GLY A 145 12.04 7.35 -14.86
C GLY A 145 11.89 8.87 -14.70
N LYS A 146 10.70 9.43 -14.95
CA LYS A 146 10.39 10.86 -14.88
C LYS A 146 9.30 11.12 -13.84
N LYS A 147 9.51 12.09 -12.95
CA LYS A 147 8.48 12.50 -11.98
C LYS A 147 7.31 13.14 -12.73
N SER A 148 6.14 12.54 -12.56
CA SER A 148 4.90 13.00 -13.14
C SER A 148 4.28 14.11 -12.28
N LYS A 149 3.57 15.05 -12.91
CA LYS A 149 2.83 16.09 -12.17
C LYS A 149 1.61 15.45 -11.52
N THR A 150 1.41 15.69 -10.23
CA THR A 150 0.23 15.19 -9.51
C THR A 150 -1.06 15.72 -10.13
N LEU A 151 -2.18 15.04 -9.92
CA LEU A 151 -3.47 15.47 -10.45
C LEU A 151 -3.82 16.90 -9.97
N ALA A 152 -3.52 17.22 -8.71
CA ALA A 152 -3.68 18.55 -8.15
C ALA A 152 -2.83 19.61 -8.89
N GLN A 153 -1.57 19.30 -9.21
CA GLN A 153 -0.71 20.17 -10.00
C GLN A 153 -1.20 20.31 -11.46
N LYS A 154 -1.73 19.22 -12.05
CA LYS A 154 -2.35 19.24 -13.37
C LYS A 154 -3.58 20.17 -13.38
N TYR A 155 -4.42 20.13 -12.34
CA TYR A 155 -5.57 21.04 -12.19
C TYR A 155 -5.16 22.50 -11.92
N ALA A 156 -4.16 22.75 -11.08
CA ALA A 156 -3.65 24.09 -10.82
C ALA A 156 -3.10 24.73 -12.11
N GLN A 157 -2.30 23.98 -12.87
CA GLN A 157 -1.79 24.44 -14.17
C GLN A 157 -2.88 24.62 -15.22
N ALA A 158 -3.92 23.76 -15.22
CA ALA A 158 -5.06 23.95 -16.10
C ALA A 158 -5.80 25.26 -15.76
N LYS A 159 -6.03 25.55 -14.47
CA LYS A 159 -6.64 26.81 -14.02
C LYS A 159 -5.80 28.03 -14.41
N GLU A 160 -4.48 27.99 -14.20
CA GLU A 160 -3.57 29.08 -14.59
C GLU A 160 -3.52 29.29 -16.11
N LYS A 161 -3.52 28.20 -16.90
CA LYS A 161 -3.58 28.29 -18.38
C LYS A 161 -4.94 28.82 -18.86
N SER A 162 -6.04 28.45 -18.20
CA SER A 162 -7.37 28.99 -18.50
C SER A 162 -7.47 30.48 -18.20
N GLN A 163 -6.83 30.96 -17.12
CA GLN A 163 -6.77 32.38 -16.77
C GLN A 163 -5.86 33.18 -17.71
N LYS A 164 -4.73 32.63 -18.18
CA LYS A 164 -3.86 33.28 -19.16
C LYS A 164 -4.48 33.39 -20.56
N ASN A 165 -5.38 32.49 -20.93
CA ASN A 165 -6.08 32.55 -22.22
C ASN A 165 -7.32 33.46 -22.21
N THR A 166 -7.71 34.05 -21.06
CA THR A 166 -8.84 34.99 -20.98
C THR A 166 -8.43 36.48 -21.08
N SER A 167 -7.14 36.80 -21.13
CA SER A 167 -6.65 38.19 -21.22
C SER A 167 -6.40 38.68 -22.66
N SER A 168 -6.66 37.87 -23.68
CA SER A 168 -6.50 38.28 -25.08
C SER A 168 -7.68 37.87 -25.95
N LYS A 169 -8.88 38.42 -25.67
CA LYS A 169 -9.84 38.73 -26.73
C LYS A 169 -10.80 39.84 -26.30
N SER A 170 -10.55 41.02 -26.84
CA SER A 170 -11.40 42.20 -26.74
C SER A 170 -12.79 41.93 -27.36
N LYS A 171 -13.81 42.35 -26.60
CA LYS A 171 -15.14 42.88 -26.96
C LYS A 171 -15.69 42.57 -28.36
N ASN A 172 -16.84 41.89 -28.41
CA ASN A 172 -18.06 42.52 -28.91
C ASN A 172 -19.37 41.82 -28.49
N SER A 173 -20.26 42.67 -27.97
CA SER A 173 -21.73 42.70 -28.07
C SER A 173 -22.65 41.53 -27.66
N SER A 174 -23.65 41.95 -26.87
CA SER A 174 -25.07 41.55 -26.84
C SER A 174 -25.51 40.41 -25.91
N THR A 175 -25.97 40.85 -24.74
CA THR A 175 -27.29 40.58 -24.14
C THR A 175 -28.03 39.30 -24.56
N LYS A 176 -28.10 38.32 -23.66
CA LYS A 176 -29.36 37.60 -23.37
C LYS A 176 -29.36 37.02 -21.96
N LYS A 177 -30.36 37.45 -21.18
CA LYS A 177 -30.70 36.95 -19.85
C LYS A 177 -31.22 35.51 -19.95
N GLN A 178 -30.78 34.71 -18.97
CA GLN A 178 -31.43 33.54 -18.38
C GLN A 178 -31.69 32.31 -19.26
N THR A 179 -30.96 31.23 -18.95
CA THR A 179 -31.59 30.07 -18.29
C THR A 179 -30.53 29.29 -17.53
N LYS A 180 -30.71 29.12 -16.21
CA LYS A 180 -29.90 28.21 -15.40
C LYS A 180 -30.29 26.78 -15.76
N THR A 181 -29.66 26.21 -16.78
CA THR A 181 -29.73 24.78 -17.03
C THR A 181 -28.81 24.11 -16.03
N LYS A 182 -29.37 23.62 -14.92
CA LYS A 182 -28.70 22.67 -14.05
C LYS A 182 -28.32 21.47 -14.91
N LEU A 183 -27.04 21.31 -15.26
CA LEU A 183 -26.54 20.02 -15.73
C LEU A 183 -26.73 19.05 -14.56
N LYS A 184 -27.75 18.19 -14.66
CA LYS A 184 -27.84 16.98 -13.85
C LYS A 184 -26.59 16.16 -14.19
N GLN A 185 -25.63 16.15 -13.28
CA GLN A 185 -24.56 15.17 -13.30
C GLN A 185 -25.21 13.80 -13.06
N GLN A 186 -25.47 13.06 -14.13
CA GLN A 186 -25.85 11.65 -14.06
C GLN A 186 -24.62 10.86 -13.60
N THR A 187 -24.43 10.76 -12.30
CA THR A 187 -23.75 9.61 -11.71
C THR A 187 -24.82 8.57 -11.43
N SER A 188 -25.08 7.67 -12.37
CA SER A 188 -25.65 6.36 -12.00
C SER A 188 -24.54 5.56 -11.32
N MET A 189 -24.24 5.90 -10.07
CA MET A 189 -23.59 4.93 -9.20
C MET A 189 -24.59 3.79 -9.01
N LYS A 190 -24.22 2.57 -9.40
CA LYS A 190 -24.88 1.38 -8.85
C LYS A 190 -24.76 1.53 -7.33
N SER A 191 -25.90 1.63 -6.64
CA SER A 191 -25.91 1.69 -5.18
C SER A 191 -25.12 0.51 -4.65
N CYS A 192 -24.13 0.77 -3.79
CA CYS A 192 -23.57 -0.29 -2.94
C CYS A 192 -24.75 -1.02 -2.26
N PRO A 193 -24.82 -2.36 -2.32
CA PRO A 193 -25.76 -3.10 -1.51
C PRO A 193 -25.56 -2.67 -0.06
N LYS A 194 -26.65 -2.23 0.59
CA LYS A 194 -26.63 -1.95 2.03
C LYS A 194 -26.07 -3.19 2.74
N PRO A 195 -25.13 -3.05 3.69
CA PRO A 195 -24.69 -4.20 4.47
C PRO A 195 -25.92 -4.80 5.15
N SER A 196 -26.17 -6.09 4.93
CA SER A 196 -27.19 -6.82 5.67
C SER A 196 -26.88 -6.70 7.16
N LYS A 197 -27.87 -6.31 7.96
CA LYS A 197 -27.72 -6.00 9.39
C LYS A 197 -27.24 -7.17 10.27
N ILE A 198 -27.10 -8.36 9.69
CA ILE A 198 -26.73 -9.59 10.39
C ILE A 198 -25.52 -10.16 9.65
N SER A 199 -24.39 -10.26 10.35
CA SER A 199 -23.18 -10.85 9.76
C SER A 199 -23.40 -12.35 9.52
N PRO A 200 -22.76 -12.94 8.50
CA PRO A 200 -22.89 -14.38 8.20
C PRO A 200 -22.59 -15.27 9.42
N TYR A 201 -21.72 -14.81 10.31
CA TYR A 201 -21.41 -15.46 11.59
C TYR A 201 -22.66 -15.68 12.45
N TRP A 202 -23.53 -14.68 12.58
CA TRP A 202 -24.75 -14.78 13.41
C TRP A 202 -25.80 -15.74 12.83
N VAL A 203 -25.84 -15.88 11.50
CA VAL A 203 -26.70 -16.88 10.83
C VAL A 203 -26.21 -18.29 11.14
N ILE A 204 -24.89 -18.51 11.07
CA ILE A 204 -24.27 -19.81 11.37
C ILE A 204 -24.49 -20.20 12.84
N VAL A 205 -24.29 -19.27 13.78
CA VAL A 205 -24.52 -19.51 15.20
C VAL A 205 -25.98 -19.90 15.48
N GLY A 206 -26.94 -19.24 14.83
CA GLY A 206 -28.35 -19.57 14.96
C GLY A 206 -28.68 -21.00 14.50
N ILE A 207 -28.13 -21.43 13.36
CA ILE A 207 -28.35 -22.78 12.83
C ILE A 207 -27.80 -23.84 13.79
N PHE A 208 -26.57 -23.69 14.29
CA PHE A 208 -25.99 -24.64 15.23
C PHE A 208 -26.76 -24.71 16.56
N SER A 209 -27.29 -23.57 17.04
CA SER A 209 -28.12 -23.56 18.24
C SER A 209 -29.42 -24.35 18.07
N ILE A 210 -30.07 -24.27 16.90
CA ILE A 210 -31.30 -25.02 16.62
C ILE A 210 -31.01 -26.52 16.51
N ILE A 211 -29.93 -26.91 15.83
CA ILE A 211 -29.54 -28.32 15.71
C ILE A 211 -29.27 -28.92 17.10
N SER A 212 -28.53 -28.20 17.96
CA SER A 212 -28.28 -28.64 19.33
C SER A 212 -29.58 -28.80 20.13
N PHE A 213 -30.54 -27.88 19.98
CA PHE A 213 -31.82 -27.95 20.67
C PHE A 213 -32.66 -29.15 20.19
N CYS A 214 -32.72 -29.41 18.88
CA CYS A 214 -33.40 -30.57 18.32
C CYS A 214 -32.81 -31.90 18.79
N LEU A 215 -31.49 -32.00 18.92
CA LEU A 215 -30.83 -33.19 19.46
C LEU A 215 -31.19 -33.44 20.93
N VAL A 216 -31.25 -32.39 21.75
CA VAL A 216 -31.66 -32.50 23.16
C VAL A 216 -33.12 -32.94 23.27
N VAL A 217 -34.01 -32.36 22.47
CA VAL A 217 -35.44 -32.75 22.44
C VAL A 217 -35.61 -34.19 21.95
N PHE A 218 -34.88 -34.60 20.91
CA PHE A 218 -34.89 -35.96 20.41
C PHE A 218 -34.44 -36.96 21.48
N LEU A 219 -33.36 -36.66 22.21
CA LEU A 219 -32.87 -37.49 23.32
C LEU A 219 -33.83 -37.54 24.52
N LEU A 220 -34.65 -36.50 24.72
CA LEU A 220 -35.68 -36.48 25.77
C LEU A 220 -36.95 -37.26 25.38
N ILE A 221 -37.27 -37.35 24.08
CA ILE A 221 -38.42 -38.12 23.57
C ILE A 221 -38.08 -39.59 23.37
N THR A 222 -36.81 -39.92 23.13
CA THR A 222 -36.32 -41.30 22.93
C THR A 222 -35.80 -41.97 24.21
N LYS A 223 -35.95 -41.28 25.36
CA LYS A 223 -35.85 -41.86 26.70
C LYS A 223 -37.22 -42.26 27.21
#